data_AF-A0AAN8DC34-F1
#
_entry.id   AF-A0AAN8DC34-F1
#
_cell.length_a   1.000
_cell.length_b   1.000
_cell.length_c   1.000
_cell.angle_alpha   90.00
_cell.angle_beta   90.00
_cell.angle_gamma   90.00
#
_symmetry.space_group_name_H-M   'P 1'
#
loop_
_entity.id
_entity.type
_entity.pdbx_description
1 polymer ?
#
loop_
_entity_poly.entity_id
_entity_poly.type
_entity_poly.pdbx_seq_one_letter_code
_entity_poly.pdbx_strand_id
1 'polypeptide(L)'
;MVKYLIQNGYLILNKPCDEDMDCAREAPGTSDSVTATTSAVAASAVACTASSSPPEEEETDSSETPSPDEKTRDSSRRSRSMGTVREAMQAGGMYEKCPPESKLLVGFRNHLIGALQVQNCQQEVDNVSRFLRYMQPEGEPTLEFMTKTTETMDYMSALSNSGLSAATILNYMKNIIRFLQYVKGSVDMNEDGIKIQKYIDFLKTMRKPVARKHSGNACSTRCDGIVDGMPTVHDCNLVLRSGKKRFLDIYNRMAISKIVVSPTEKTWYRYYCEAVMMLRHFQRPAAVEGMTVREWVNRKLTDGRYLIGIKNHKSGATHVATIALTLEEEAWYQGYYECIRPEFVRGECDCFFLSARGTQITSGSSDLLRLHESCGIDHGGCTSGQVRRAADTLVATSFTETQKQNVAAYMCRSDLMADTHYRMPGPSAIVATAVLLDTLPGFTPERRLPAQTDSPGSCMSGKEFSDFQQTFPVSRDCQPPTKKQRVEAGFPENRVYYDRWRKGQYADRQEHLLSYFTYRKPSGGKIERLISEEGWTSNCPKAQDILDMWTPALKYAIESDQNILNSCSLQKWKGLAIKSFDGQKGEGVVATTHFTEATRDIKVDTELKFNYGVNRTSFRGEALHLDWLDE
;
A
#
# COMPACT_ATOMS: atom_id res chain seq x y z
N MET A 1 15.67 1.39 31.09
CA MET A 1 16.22 1.23 32.46
C MET A 1 15.13 1.09 33.52
N VAL A 2 14.31 2.11 33.80
CA VAL A 2 13.25 2.06 34.84
C VAL A 2 12.30 0.87 34.67
N LYS A 3 11.78 0.63 33.46
CA LYS A 3 10.90 -0.52 33.17
C LYS A 3 11.56 -1.89 33.44
N TYR A 4 12.85 -2.02 33.11
CA TYR A 4 13.61 -3.25 33.31
C TYR A 4 13.89 -3.51 34.80
N LEU A 5 14.21 -2.47 35.57
CA LEU A 5 14.43 -2.56 37.01
C LEU A 5 13.12 -2.92 37.75
N ILE A 6 11.98 -2.36 37.34
CA ILE A 6 10.65 -2.72 37.86
C ILE A 6 10.32 -4.20 37.55
N GLN A 7 10.54 -4.65 36.32
CA GLN A 7 10.26 -6.04 35.91
C GLN A 7 11.10 -7.09 36.66
N ASN A 8 12.25 -6.70 37.19
CA ASN A 8 13.15 -7.58 37.94
C ASN A 8 13.07 -7.39 39.47
N GLY A 9 12.01 -6.72 39.96
CA GLY A 9 11.69 -6.67 41.39
C GLY A 9 12.48 -5.66 42.22
N TYR A 10 13.19 -4.72 41.57
CA TYR A 10 13.91 -3.67 42.29
C TYR A 10 12.96 -2.53 42.72
N LEU A 11 13.08 -2.09 43.98
CA LEU A 11 12.33 -0.96 44.52
C LEU A 11 12.88 0.36 43.93
N ILE A 12 12.04 1.13 43.25
CA ILE A 12 12.40 2.46 42.73
C ILE A 12 11.60 3.51 43.51
N LEU A 13 12.28 4.26 44.38
CA LEU A 13 11.70 5.43 45.04
C LEU A 13 11.62 6.60 44.05
N ASN A 14 10.50 7.32 44.03
CA ASN A 14 10.13 8.37 43.05
C ASN A 14 9.92 7.85 41.61
N LYS A 15 9.14 6.77 41.45
CA LYS A 15 8.59 6.37 40.14
C LYS A 15 7.74 7.53 39.59
N PRO A 16 7.83 7.91 38.29
CA PRO A 16 6.88 8.82 37.67
C PRO A 16 5.45 8.33 37.90
N CYS A 17 4.53 9.22 38.27
CA CYS A 17 3.13 8.84 38.38
C CYS A 17 2.57 8.53 36.99
N ASP A 18 1.60 7.64 36.87
CA ASP A 18 1.06 7.25 35.55
C ASP A 18 0.43 8.46 34.81
N GLU A 19 0.09 9.54 35.53
CA GLU A 19 -0.34 10.83 34.98
C GLU A 19 0.76 11.61 34.23
N ASP A 20 2.05 11.37 34.52
CA ASP A 20 3.17 11.95 33.75
C ASP A 20 3.50 11.16 32.47
N MET A 21 2.89 9.97 32.31
CA MET A 21 3.10 9.05 31.19
C MET A 21 1.89 8.97 30.24
N ASP A 22 0.73 9.51 30.65
CA ASP A 22 -0.52 9.49 29.88
C ASP A 22 -0.91 10.90 29.38
N CYS A 23 -0.14 11.41 28.42
CA CYS A 23 -0.69 12.31 27.42
C CYS A 23 -0.94 11.49 26.15
N ALA A 24 -2.17 10.97 26.05
CA ALA A 24 -2.85 10.36 24.89
C ALA A 24 -3.17 8.87 25.01
N ARG A 25 -4.25 8.55 25.73
CA ARG A 25 -5.22 7.54 25.28
C ARG A 25 -6.49 7.55 26.14
N GLU A 26 -7.60 7.92 25.52
CA GLU A 26 -8.92 7.43 25.93
C GLU A 26 -9.48 6.54 24.82
N ALA A 27 -9.79 5.29 25.17
CA ALA A 27 -10.84 4.50 24.55
C ALA A 27 -11.47 3.64 25.68
N PRO A 28 -12.80 3.45 25.69
CA PRO A 28 -13.48 2.88 26.84
C PRO A 28 -13.54 1.34 26.82
N GLY A 29 -13.40 0.77 28.03
CA GLY A 29 -14.24 -0.29 28.60
C GLY A 29 -14.12 -1.71 28.04
N THR A 30 -13.33 -2.59 28.68
CA THR A 30 -13.70 -3.63 29.68
C THR A 30 -14.28 -4.96 29.17
N SER A 31 -13.63 -6.03 29.67
CA SER A 31 -14.09 -7.40 30.02
C SER A 31 -14.63 -8.29 28.88
N ASP A 32 -14.29 -9.58 28.75
CA ASP A 32 -14.03 -10.62 29.74
C ASP A 32 -13.07 -11.69 29.23
N SER A 33 -12.43 -12.38 30.18
CA SER A 33 -11.68 -13.62 29.98
C SER A 33 -12.61 -14.82 29.80
N VAL A 34 -12.34 -15.73 28.86
CA VAL A 34 -12.62 -17.17 29.05
C VAL A 34 -11.53 -18.02 28.39
N THR A 35 -11.10 -18.98 29.19
CA THR A 35 -10.19 -20.11 29.01
C THR A 35 -10.38 -20.99 27.78
N ALA A 36 -9.26 -21.60 27.38
CA ALA A 36 -9.10 -22.61 26.34
C ALA A 36 -9.96 -23.86 26.54
N THR A 37 -10.37 -24.48 25.42
CA THR A 37 -10.54 -25.94 25.35
C THR A 37 -10.27 -26.43 23.93
N THR A 38 -9.25 -27.26 23.81
CA THR A 38 -8.94 -28.15 22.70
C THR A 38 -10.05 -29.19 22.48
N SER A 39 -10.47 -29.43 21.24
CA SER A 39 -10.93 -30.77 20.86
C SER A 39 -10.77 -30.99 19.36
N ALA A 40 -10.00 -32.02 19.02
CA ALA A 40 -9.88 -32.58 17.70
C ALA A 40 -11.02 -33.59 17.48
N VAL A 41 -11.66 -33.57 16.32
CA VAL A 41 -12.42 -34.74 15.83
C VAL A 41 -12.20 -34.90 14.33
N ALA A 42 -11.99 -36.16 13.98
CA ALA A 42 -11.53 -36.70 12.72
C ALA A 42 -12.58 -36.73 11.61
N ALA A 43 -12.07 -37.04 10.42
CA ALA A 43 -12.70 -37.22 9.13
C ALA A 43 -13.95 -38.12 9.12
N SER A 44 -14.84 -37.84 8.16
CA SER A 44 -15.59 -38.89 7.48
C SER A 44 -15.70 -38.57 6.00
N ALA A 45 -15.11 -39.44 5.18
CA ALA A 45 -15.28 -39.49 3.75
C ALA A 45 -16.66 -40.03 3.42
N VAL A 46 -17.37 -39.39 2.48
CA VAL A 46 -18.48 -40.00 1.74
C VAL A 46 -18.30 -39.63 0.28
N ALA A 47 -17.91 -40.62 -0.52
CA ALA A 47 -18.00 -40.59 -1.96
C ALA A 47 -19.47 -40.80 -2.36
N CYS A 48 -19.98 -39.97 -3.27
CA CYS A 48 -21.12 -40.30 -4.12
C CYS A 48 -21.03 -39.55 -5.45
N THR A 49 -21.13 -40.35 -6.49
CA THR A 49 -21.19 -40.09 -7.93
C THR A 49 -22.35 -39.16 -8.35
N ALA A 50 -22.08 -38.23 -9.27
CA ALA A 50 -23.09 -37.58 -10.12
C ALA A 50 -22.40 -37.18 -11.43
N SER A 51 -22.68 -37.88 -12.55
CA SER A 51 -23.70 -37.53 -13.55
C SER A 51 -23.50 -36.14 -14.16
N SER A 52 -22.88 -36.17 -15.33
CA SER A 52 -22.56 -35.07 -16.23
C SER A 52 -23.80 -34.40 -16.85
N SER A 53 -23.90 -33.08 -16.69
CA SER A 53 -24.59 -32.16 -17.61
C SER A 53 -23.99 -30.75 -17.42
N PRO A 54 -23.72 -29.98 -18.50
CA PRO A 54 -22.95 -28.74 -18.42
C PRO A 54 -23.83 -27.54 -17.99
N PRO A 55 -23.34 -26.62 -17.13
CA PRO A 55 -24.08 -25.42 -16.77
C PRO A 55 -23.86 -24.28 -17.77
N GLU A 56 -24.96 -23.53 -17.99
CA GLU A 56 -25.02 -22.27 -18.73
C GLU A 56 -24.14 -21.20 -18.06
N GLU A 57 -23.33 -20.51 -18.88
CA GLU A 57 -22.39 -19.46 -18.46
C GLU A 57 -23.14 -18.17 -18.07
N GLU A 58 -23.23 -17.87 -16.76
CA GLU A 58 -23.48 -16.50 -16.28
C GLU A 58 -22.14 -15.74 -16.18
N GLU A 59 -21.79 -15.00 -17.24
CA GLU A 59 -20.67 -14.04 -17.18
C GLU A 59 -21.06 -12.80 -16.36
N THR A 60 -20.51 -12.68 -15.15
CA THR A 60 -20.48 -11.41 -14.40
C THR A 60 -19.14 -10.70 -14.58
N ASP A 61 -18.95 -10.03 -15.72
CA ASP A 61 -17.84 -9.08 -15.92
C ASP A 61 -18.32 -7.66 -15.57
N SER A 62 -17.88 -7.14 -14.42
CA SER A 62 -18.17 -5.77 -13.98
C SER A 62 -16.99 -4.86 -14.31
N SER A 63 -17.01 -4.31 -15.52
CA SER A 63 -16.05 -3.31 -16.00
C SER A 63 -16.04 -2.05 -15.12
N GLU A 64 -14.85 -1.59 -14.77
CA GLU A 64 -14.61 -0.32 -14.05
C GLU A 64 -15.09 0.88 -14.90
N THR A 65 -16.17 1.53 -14.46
CA THR A 65 -16.58 2.85 -14.97
C THR A 65 -16.55 3.85 -13.82
N PRO A 66 -15.99 5.05 -14.00
CA PRO A 66 -15.98 6.08 -12.95
C PRO A 66 -17.40 6.54 -12.63
N SER A 67 -17.74 6.59 -11.34
CA SER A 67 -19.01 7.12 -10.84
C SER A 67 -19.10 8.64 -11.09
N PRO A 68 -20.18 9.17 -11.70
CA PRO A 68 -20.32 10.59 -11.95
C PRO A 68 -21.18 11.23 -10.86
N ASP A 69 -20.61 11.53 -9.68
CA ASP A 69 -21.18 12.54 -8.76
C ASP A 69 -20.19 12.89 -7.62
N GLU A 70 -19.45 14.00 -7.76
CA GLU A 70 -19.00 14.79 -6.60
C GLU A 70 -19.27 16.27 -6.85
N LYS A 71 -19.88 16.92 -5.83
CA LYS A 71 -20.39 18.29 -5.84
C LYS A 71 -19.26 19.31 -5.65
N THR A 72 -19.24 20.26 -6.57
CA THR A 72 -18.79 21.67 -6.60
C THR A 72 -18.07 22.28 -5.37
N ARG A 73 -16.84 22.80 -5.57
CA ARG A 73 -16.49 24.25 -5.54
C ARG A 73 -15.01 24.53 -5.85
N ASP A 74 -14.82 25.46 -6.80
CA ASP A 74 -13.70 26.40 -7.05
C ASP A 74 -12.31 25.86 -7.46
N SER A 75 -11.58 26.39 -8.45
CA SER A 75 -11.85 27.20 -9.65
C SER A 75 -10.54 27.34 -10.42
N SER A 76 -10.65 27.38 -11.75
CA SER A 76 -9.66 27.81 -12.75
C SER A 76 -8.58 26.81 -13.18
N ARG A 77 -8.60 26.53 -14.51
CA ARG A 77 -7.75 25.62 -15.32
C ARG A 77 -8.16 24.14 -15.39
N ARG A 78 -9.40 23.89 -15.83
CA ARG A 78 -9.75 22.65 -16.54
C ARG A 78 -10.36 23.01 -17.89
N SER A 79 -9.64 22.71 -18.97
CA SER A 79 -10.14 22.61 -20.35
C SER A 79 -8.99 21.98 -21.14
N ARG A 80 -9.11 20.83 -21.80
CA ARG A 80 -10.03 20.54 -22.92
C ARG A 80 -10.17 19.01 -23.04
N SER A 81 -11.36 18.45 -22.78
CA SER A 81 -11.85 17.14 -23.29
C SER A 81 -13.06 16.61 -22.49
N MET A 82 -13.35 17.18 -21.32
CA MET A 82 -14.56 16.88 -20.53
C MET A 82 -15.60 18.01 -20.67
N GLY A 83 -16.04 18.30 -21.90
CA GLY A 83 -17.43 18.75 -22.10
C GLY A 83 -18.27 17.48 -22.06
N THR A 84 -18.66 17.09 -20.86
CA THR A 84 -18.81 15.66 -20.51
C THR A 84 -20.10 15.05 -21.05
N VAL A 85 -20.10 13.74 -21.31
CA VAL A 85 -21.31 12.91 -21.53
C VAL A 85 -22.49 13.30 -20.61
N ARG A 86 -22.20 13.74 -19.38
CA ARG A 86 -23.18 14.31 -18.44
C ARG A 86 -23.94 15.52 -19.00
N GLU A 87 -23.26 16.48 -19.61
CA GLU A 87 -23.88 17.67 -20.24
C GLU A 87 -24.79 17.24 -21.39
N ALA A 88 -24.36 16.27 -22.21
CA ALA A 88 -25.18 15.71 -23.28
C ALA A 88 -26.41 14.96 -22.72
N MET A 89 -26.25 14.20 -21.64
CA MET A 89 -27.36 13.54 -20.95
C MET A 89 -28.33 14.54 -20.31
N GLN A 90 -27.83 15.63 -19.74
CA GLN A 90 -28.65 16.70 -19.17
C GLN A 90 -29.42 17.44 -20.26
N ALA A 91 -28.76 17.82 -21.35
CA ALA A 91 -29.38 18.49 -22.48
C ALA A 91 -30.48 17.63 -23.14
N GLY A 92 -30.31 16.31 -23.15
CA GLY A 92 -31.32 15.37 -23.65
C GLY A 92 -32.31 14.85 -22.60
N GLY A 93 -32.37 15.44 -21.40
CA GLY A 93 -33.35 15.09 -20.36
C GLY A 93 -33.16 13.70 -19.71
N MET A 94 -32.05 13.00 -19.98
CA MET A 94 -31.80 11.64 -19.49
C MET A 94 -31.16 11.60 -18.10
N TYR A 95 -30.78 12.76 -17.54
CA TYR A 95 -30.03 12.84 -16.30
C TYR A 95 -30.90 13.15 -15.07
N GLU A 96 -32.11 13.69 -15.28
CA GLU A 96 -33.05 13.98 -14.20
C GLU A 96 -33.50 12.71 -13.50
N LYS A 97 -33.77 12.80 -12.20
CA LYS A 97 -34.20 11.67 -11.37
C LYS A 97 -35.60 11.95 -10.82
N CYS A 98 -36.39 10.90 -10.59
CA CYS A 98 -37.59 11.01 -9.77
C CYS A 98 -37.22 11.41 -8.32
N PRO A 99 -38.16 12.00 -7.56
CA PRO A 99 -37.97 12.27 -6.14
C PRO A 99 -37.55 11.01 -5.35
N PRO A 100 -36.58 11.12 -4.43
CA PRO A 100 -36.07 9.98 -3.68
C PRO A 100 -37.11 9.30 -2.77
N GLU A 101 -38.19 10.01 -2.42
CA GLU A 101 -39.31 9.53 -1.61
C GLU A 101 -40.36 8.72 -2.40
N SER A 102 -40.16 8.52 -3.70
CA SER A 102 -41.08 7.73 -4.52
C SER A 102 -41.27 6.32 -3.97
N LYS A 103 -42.52 5.92 -3.72
CA LYS A 103 -42.84 4.63 -3.08
C LYS A 103 -42.30 3.44 -3.88
N LEU A 104 -42.37 3.49 -5.21
CA LEU A 104 -41.84 2.45 -6.09
C LEU A 104 -40.32 2.32 -5.97
N LEU A 105 -39.58 3.43 -5.96
CA LEU A 105 -38.12 3.42 -5.88
C LEU A 105 -37.62 3.02 -4.48
N VAL A 106 -38.31 3.47 -3.43
CA VAL A 106 -38.03 3.04 -2.05
C VAL A 106 -38.27 1.54 -1.90
N GLY A 107 -39.39 1.02 -2.41
CA GLY A 107 -39.69 -0.41 -2.41
C GLY A 107 -38.64 -1.23 -3.16
N PHE A 108 -38.22 -0.76 -4.33
CA PHE A 108 -37.17 -1.42 -5.10
C PHE A 108 -35.82 -1.41 -4.36
N ARG A 109 -35.43 -0.27 -3.77
CA ARG A 109 -34.22 -0.19 -2.94
C ARG A 109 -34.24 -1.19 -1.79
N ASN A 110 -35.37 -1.29 -1.09
CA ASN A 110 -35.54 -2.23 0.02
C ASN A 110 -35.46 -3.68 -0.44
N HIS A 111 -36.00 -4.00 -1.63
CA HIS A 111 -35.86 -5.32 -2.23
C HIS A 111 -34.40 -5.65 -2.58
N LEU A 112 -33.67 -4.71 -3.18
CA LEU A 112 -32.25 -4.89 -3.50
C LEU A 112 -31.42 -5.21 -2.26
N ILE A 113 -31.64 -4.47 -1.16
CA ILE A 113 -30.90 -4.65 0.09
C ILE A 113 -31.35 -5.92 0.83
N GLY A 114 -32.66 -6.09 1.04
CA GLY A 114 -33.20 -7.15 1.88
C GLY A 114 -33.23 -8.52 1.21
N ALA A 115 -33.73 -8.59 -0.03
CA ALA A 115 -33.91 -9.85 -0.73
C ALA A 115 -32.69 -10.26 -1.55
N LEU A 116 -32.03 -9.30 -2.22
CA LEU A 116 -30.90 -9.58 -3.11
C LEU A 116 -29.53 -9.29 -2.49
N GLN A 117 -29.47 -8.80 -1.24
CA GLN A 117 -28.24 -8.51 -0.51
C GLN A 117 -27.28 -7.54 -1.23
N VAL A 118 -27.81 -6.68 -2.09
CA VAL A 118 -27.06 -5.66 -2.83
C VAL A 118 -26.98 -4.38 -1.98
N GLN A 119 -25.97 -4.29 -1.12
CA GLN A 119 -25.82 -3.16 -0.19
C GLN A 119 -25.54 -1.83 -0.90
N ASN A 120 -24.70 -1.83 -1.94
CA ASN A 120 -24.33 -0.64 -2.72
C ASN A 120 -25.22 -0.45 -3.96
N CYS A 121 -26.54 -0.34 -3.77
CA CYS A 121 -27.51 -0.32 -4.86
C CYS A 121 -27.85 1.08 -5.42
N GLN A 122 -27.23 2.16 -4.95
CA GLN A 122 -27.64 3.53 -5.30
C GLN A 122 -27.57 3.80 -6.81
N GLN A 123 -26.53 3.33 -7.49
CA GLN A 123 -26.40 3.50 -8.94
C GLN A 123 -27.51 2.75 -9.71
N GLU A 124 -27.91 1.59 -9.19
CA GLU A 124 -28.98 0.79 -9.78
C GLU A 124 -30.33 1.50 -9.66
N VAL A 125 -30.64 2.02 -8.47
CA VAL A 125 -31.82 2.84 -8.21
C VAL A 125 -31.80 4.12 -9.04
N ASP A 126 -30.66 4.80 -9.15
CA ASP A 126 -30.51 6.03 -9.93
C ASP A 126 -30.74 5.81 -11.43
N ASN A 127 -30.25 4.69 -11.99
CA ASN A 127 -30.46 4.38 -13.41
C ASN A 127 -31.95 4.14 -13.71
N VAL A 128 -32.65 3.43 -12.82
CA VAL A 128 -34.09 3.23 -12.92
C VAL A 128 -34.84 4.56 -12.74
N SER A 129 -34.43 5.37 -11.76
CA SER A 129 -35.03 6.69 -11.50
C SER A 129 -34.90 7.63 -12.70
N ARG A 130 -33.75 7.65 -13.37
CA ARG A 130 -33.54 8.42 -14.61
C ARG A 130 -34.43 7.97 -15.75
N PHE A 131 -34.56 6.65 -15.92
CA PHE A 131 -35.44 6.08 -16.92
C PHE A 131 -36.91 6.42 -16.67
N LEU A 132 -37.39 6.24 -15.44
CA LEU A 132 -38.77 6.56 -15.06
C LEU A 132 -39.07 8.04 -15.21
N ARG A 133 -38.13 8.92 -14.84
CA ARG A 133 -38.26 10.36 -15.00
C ARG A 133 -38.36 10.78 -16.47
N TYR A 134 -37.59 10.14 -17.35
CA TYR A 134 -37.69 10.40 -18.79
C TYR A 134 -39.06 9.95 -19.35
N MET A 135 -39.56 8.81 -18.88
CA MET A 135 -40.86 8.26 -19.30
C MET A 135 -42.07 9.03 -18.79
N GLN A 136 -41.92 9.62 -17.60
CA GLN A 136 -42.94 10.36 -16.91
C GLN A 136 -42.28 11.60 -16.24
N PRO A 137 -42.17 12.72 -16.99
CA PRO A 137 -41.49 13.92 -16.50
C PRO A 137 -42.10 14.51 -15.24
N GLU A 138 -43.41 14.36 -15.07
CA GLU A 138 -44.18 14.94 -13.95
C GLU A 138 -44.85 13.85 -13.11
N GLY A 139 -45.06 14.16 -11.82
CA GLY A 139 -45.76 13.29 -10.88
C GLY A 139 -44.94 12.14 -10.28
N GLU A 140 -45.62 11.29 -9.50
CA GLU A 140 -45.05 10.06 -8.93
C GLU A 140 -44.98 8.98 -10.01
N PRO A 141 -43.85 8.26 -10.17
CA PRO A 141 -43.72 7.28 -11.23
C PRO A 141 -44.77 6.17 -11.09
N THR A 142 -45.37 5.79 -12.21
CA THR A 142 -46.34 4.69 -12.32
C THR A 142 -45.83 3.62 -13.30
N LEU A 143 -46.61 2.56 -13.52
CA LEU A 143 -46.29 1.53 -14.53
C LEU A 143 -46.87 1.83 -15.92
N GLU A 144 -47.49 3.00 -16.12
CA GLU A 144 -48.10 3.37 -17.40
C GLU A 144 -47.09 3.47 -18.55
N PHE A 145 -45.81 3.69 -18.25
CA PHE A 145 -44.74 3.73 -19.25
C PHE A 145 -44.59 2.42 -20.04
N MET A 146 -45.13 1.30 -19.56
CA MET A 146 -45.03 0.02 -20.27
C MET A 146 -45.73 0.02 -21.63
N THR A 147 -46.64 0.97 -21.88
CA THR A 147 -47.27 1.17 -23.20
C THR A 147 -46.43 2.03 -24.14
N LYS A 148 -45.43 2.75 -23.61
CA LYS A 148 -44.57 3.72 -24.30
C LYS A 148 -43.33 3.08 -24.91
N THR A 149 -43.52 2.05 -25.73
CA THR A 149 -42.40 1.29 -26.32
C THR A 149 -41.54 2.14 -27.26
N THR A 150 -42.13 3.12 -27.94
CA THR A 150 -41.41 4.04 -28.85
C THR A 150 -40.48 4.95 -28.07
N GLU A 151 -40.99 5.57 -27.00
CA GLU A 151 -40.24 6.44 -26.10
C GLU A 151 -39.12 5.67 -25.38
N THR A 152 -39.29 4.35 -25.21
CA THR A 152 -38.24 3.47 -24.68
C THR A 152 -37.09 3.35 -25.68
N MET A 153 -37.40 3.19 -26.96
CA MET A 153 -36.40 3.18 -28.03
C MET A 153 -35.71 4.53 -28.16
N ASP A 154 -36.46 5.63 -28.01
CA ASP A 154 -35.93 6.99 -28.04
C ASP A 154 -34.99 7.24 -26.88
N TYR A 155 -35.34 6.81 -25.66
CA TYR A 155 -34.45 6.89 -24.50
C TYR A 155 -33.13 6.15 -24.74
N MET A 156 -33.18 4.90 -25.20
CA MET A 156 -31.98 4.10 -25.45
C MET A 156 -31.12 4.69 -26.59
N SER A 157 -31.77 5.25 -27.61
CA SER A 157 -31.09 5.93 -28.72
C SER A 157 -30.45 7.23 -28.25
N ALA A 158 -31.13 8.01 -27.42
CA ALA A 158 -30.61 9.23 -26.82
C ALA A 158 -29.40 8.93 -25.92
N LEU A 159 -29.46 7.86 -25.12
CA LEU A 159 -28.30 7.40 -24.34
C LEU A 159 -27.11 7.08 -25.26
N SER A 160 -27.32 6.34 -26.36
CA SER A 160 -26.26 6.05 -27.33
C SER A 160 -25.71 7.33 -27.99
N ASN A 161 -26.57 8.28 -28.33
CA ASN A 161 -26.19 9.53 -29.00
C ASN A 161 -25.48 10.52 -28.06
N SER A 162 -25.66 10.37 -26.74
CA SER A 162 -24.95 11.17 -25.73
C SER A 162 -23.46 10.80 -25.56
N GLY A 163 -23.00 9.75 -26.26
CA GLY A 163 -21.63 9.25 -26.17
C GLY A 163 -21.39 8.25 -25.04
N LEU A 164 -22.45 7.72 -24.41
CA LEU A 164 -22.32 6.63 -23.44
C LEU A 164 -21.77 5.36 -24.10
N SER A 165 -20.92 4.65 -23.36
CA SER A 165 -20.39 3.37 -23.81
C SER A 165 -21.51 2.31 -23.88
N ALA A 166 -21.35 1.34 -24.79
CA ALA A 166 -22.29 0.22 -24.89
C ALA A 166 -22.42 -0.56 -23.57
N ALA A 167 -21.33 -0.69 -22.79
CA ALA A 167 -21.35 -1.31 -21.47
C ALA A 167 -22.27 -0.55 -20.49
N THR A 168 -22.19 0.78 -20.49
CA THR A 168 -23.03 1.62 -19.62
C THR A 168 -24.51 1.49 -20.00
N ILE A 169 -24.83 1.48 -21.30
CA ILE A 169 -26.21 1.30 -21.79
C ILE A 169 -26.75 -0.08 -21.40
N LEU A 170 -25.93 -1.13 -21.51
CA LEU A 170 -26.30 -2.48 -21.04
C LEU A 170 -26.57 -2.50 -19.54
N ASN A 171 -25.84 -1.71 -18.74
CA ASN A 171 -26.09 -1.59 -17.31
C ASN A 171 -27.43 -0.90 -17.00
N TYR A 172 -27.79 0.17 -17.74
CA TYR A 172 -29.14 0.76 -17.65
C TYR A 172 -30.22 -0.29 -17.96
N MET A 173 -30.11 -1.01 -19.07
CA MET A 173 -31.06 -2.06 -19.46
C MET A 173 -31.17 -3.15 -18.40
N LYS A 174 -30.04 -3.62 -17.85
CA LYS A 174 -30.01 -4.63 -16.78
C LYS A 174 -30.79 -4.16 -15.55
N ASN A 175 -30.55 -2.93 -15.11
CA ASN A 175 -31.19 -2.36 -13.93
C ASN A 175 -32.70 -2.17 -14.12
N ILE A 176 -33.12 -1.72 -15.31
CA ILE A 176 -34.54 -1.58 -15.66
C ILE A 176 -35.24 -2.95 -15.70
N ILE A 177 -34.61 -3.97 -16.31
CA ILE A 177 -35.15 -5.33 -16.35
C ILE A 177 -35.31 -5.89 -14.93
N ARG A 178 -34.33 -5.69 -14.05
CA ARG A 178 -34.38 -6.16 -12.67
C ARG A 178 -35.44 -5.43 -11.84
N PHE A 179 -35.62 -4.12 -12.05
CA PHE A 179 -36.74 -3.38 -11.48
C PHE A 179 -38.09 -3.97 -11.89
N LEU A 180 -38.28 -4.28 -13.18
CA LEU A 180 -39.52 -4.89 -13.67
C LEU A 180 -39.74 -6.30 -13.10
N GLN A 181 -38.67 -7.07 -12.85
CA GLN A 181 -38.77 -8.37 -12.17
C GLN A 181 -39.25 -8.20 -10.72
N TYR A 182 -38.76 -7.20 -9.99
CA TYR A 182 -39.25 -6.84 -8.67
C TYR A 182 -40.74 -6.49 -8.70
N VAL A 183 -41.15 -5.59 -9.61
CA VAL A 183 -42.55 -5.16 -9.75
C VAL A 183 -43.45 -6.36 -10.10
N LYS A 184 -43.00 -7.25 -10.98
CA LYS A 184 -43.73 -8.48 -11.32
C LYS A 184 -43.98 -9.35 -10.09
N GLY A 185 -43.02 -9.44 -9.17
CA GLY A 185 -43.15 -10.18 -7.92
C GLY A 185 -44.11 -9.56 -6.90
N SER A 186 -44.47 -8.27 -7.06
CA SER A 186 -45.36 -7.54 -6.16
C SER A 186 -46.81 -7.39 -6.66
N VAL A 187 -47.14 -7.86 -7.86
CA VAL A 187 -48.48 -7.73 -8.47
C VAL A 187 -49.14 -9.10 -8.59
N ASP A 188 -50.41 -9.21 -8.17
CA ASP A 188 -51.19 -10.46 -8.29
C ASP A 188 -51.32 -10.88 -9.77
N MET A 189 -51.06 -12.16 -10.01
CA MET A 189 -50.99 -12.75 -11.34
C MET A 189 -52.37 -12.72 -12.01
N ASN A 190 -52.52 -11.92 -13.08
CA ASN A 190 -53.21 -12.32 -14.31
C ASN A 190 -52.85 -11.39 -15.49
N GLU A 191 -53.40 -10.18 -15.59
CA GLU A 191 -53.14 -9.32 -16.77
C GLU A 191 -51.87 -8.49 -16.68
N ASP A 192 -51.62 -7.87 -15.53
CA ASP A 192 -50.49 -6.93 -15.38
C ASP A 192 -49.14 -7.66 -15.32
N GLY A 193 -49.09 -8.84 -14.71
CA GLY A 193 -47.91 -9.71 -14.77
C GLY A 193 -47.54 -10.12 -16.21
N ILE A 194 -48.53 -10.35 -17.07
CA ILE A 194 -48.31 -10.65 -18.50
C ILE A 194 -47.79 -9.40 -19.23
N LYS A 195 -48.37 -8.21 -18.97
CA LYS A 195 -47.90 -6.95 -19.55
C LYS A 195 -46.44 -6.67 -19.17
N ILE A 196 -46.08 -6.83 -17.90
CA ILE A 196 -44.71 -6.65 -17.40
C ILE A 196 -43.77 -7.65 -18.09
N GLN A 197 -44.15 -8.92 -18.21
CA GLN A 197 -43.32 -9.93 -18.86
C GLN A 197 -43.07 -9.60 -20.34
N LYS A 198 -44.11 -9.21 -21.08
CA LYS A 198 -43.98 -8.78 -22.48
C LYS A 198 -43.01 -7.60 -22.63
N TYR A 199 -43.07 -6.64 -21.71
CA TYR A 199 -42.17 -5.50 -21.73
C TYR A 199 -40.72 -5.88 -21.38
N ILE A 200 -40.50 -6.81 -20.45
CA ILE A 200 -39.17 -7.40 -20.19
C ILE A 200 -38.61 -8.07 -21.44
N ASP A 201 -39.42 -8.84 -22.17
CA ASP A 201 -38.97 -9.55 -23.37
C ASP A 201 -38.65 -8.58 -24.52
N PHE A 202 -39.38 -7.47 -24.61
CA PHE A 202 -39.05 -6.34 -25.48
C PHE A 202 -37.69 -5.72 -25.13
N LEU A 203 -37.43 -5.40 -23.86
CA LEU A 203 -36.13 -4.88 -23.40
C LEU A 203 -34.99 -5.87 -23.69
N LYS A 204 -35.20 -7.17 -23.44
CA LYS A 204 -34.22 -8.22 -23.76
C LYS A 204 -33.91 -8.29 -25.25
N THR A 205 -34.91 -8.06 -26.11
CA THR A 205 -34.72 -8.00 -27.57
C THR A 205 -33.88 -6.80 -27.97
N MET A 206 -34.15 -5.61 -27.42
CA MET A 206 -33.34 -4.41 -27.64
C MET A 206 -31.92 -4.51 -27.08
N ARG A 207 -31.71 -5.29 -26.02
CA ARG A 207 -30.39 -5.53 -25.44
C ARG A 207 -29.43 -6.24 -26.40
N LYS A 208 -29.93 -7.13 -27.28
CA LYS A 208 -29.12 -7.94 -28.20
C LYS A 208 -28.22 -7.10 -29.14
N PRO A 209 -28.71 -6.10 -29.89
CA PRO A 209 -27.85 -5.27 -30.74
C PRO A 209 -26.80 -4.47 -29.95
N VAL A 210 -27.16 -3.94 -28.77
CA VAL A 210 -26.21 -3.22 -27.90
C VAL A 210 -25.12 -4.16 -27.38
N ALA A 211 -25.49 -5.39 -27.00
CA ALA A 211 -24.53 -6.42 -26.60
C ALA A 211 -23.57 -6.80 -27.74
N ARG A 212 -24.09 -7.00 -28.95
CA ARG A 212 -23.25 -7.24 -30.14
C ARG A 212 -22.28 -6.09 -30.42
N LYS A 213 -22.73 -4.83 -30.30
CA LYS A 213 -21.88 -3.65 -30.42
C LYS A 213 -20.79 -3.62 -29.33
N HIS A 214 -21.14 -3.98 -28.10
CA HIS A 214 -20.18 -4.07 -27.00
C HIS A 214 -19.11 -5.15 -27.27
N SER A 215 -19.51 -6.36 -27.66
CA SER A 215 -18.58 -7.44 -28.03
C SER A 215 -17.73 -7.07 -29.26
N GLY A 216 -18.32 -6.38 -30.25
CA GLY A 216 -17.61 -5.86 -31.42
C GLY A 216 -16.54 -4.84 -31.03
N ASN A 217 -16.84 -3.93 -30.10
CA ASN A 217 -15.85 -2.98 -29.57
C ASN A 217 -14.71 -3.71 -28.84
N ALA A 218 -15.01 -4.75 -28.05
CA ALA A 218 -13.98 -5.55 -27.38
C ALA A 218 -13.07 -6.27 -28.39
N CYS A 219 -13.64 -6.78 -29.48
CA CYS A 219 -12.89 -7.38 -30.59
C CYS A 219 -12.03 -6.32 -31.32
N SER A 220 -12.57 -5.12 -31.58
CA SER A 220 -11.83 -4.01 -32.17
C SER A 220 -10.64 -3.61 -31.30
N THR A 221 -10.83 -3.42 -29.99
CA THR A 221 -9.72 -3.11 -29.07
C THR A 221 -8.65 -4.20 -29.07
N ARG A 222 -9.04 -5.47 -29.27
CA ARG A 222 -8.09 -6.58 -29.41
C ARG A 222 -7.34 -6.52 -30.75
N CYS A 223 -8.01 -6.16 -31.85
CA CYS A 223 -7.37 -5.92 -33.14
C CYS A 223 -6.43 -4.71 -33.11
N ASP A 224 -6.86 -3.59 -32.53
CA ASP A 224 -6.04 -2.39 -32.33
C ASP A 224 -4.80 -2.74 -31.50
N GLY A 225 -4.94 -3.58 -30.47
CA GLY A 225 -3.82 -4.11 -29.69
C GLY A 225 -2.86 -5.02 -30.47
N ILE A 226 -3.31 -5.66 -31.55
CA ILE A 226 -2.44 -6.45 -32.44
C ILE A 226 -1.69 -5.52 -33.41
N VAL A 227 -2.32 -4.42 -33.84
CA VAL A 227 -1.76 -3.47 -34.81
C VAL A 227 -0.82 -2.47 -34.14
N ASP A 228 -1.24 -1.84 -33.04
CA ASP A 228 -0.52 -0.78 -32.32
C ASP A 228 0.36 -1.33 -31.18
N GLY A 229 0.22 -2.62 -30.86
CA GLY A 229 0.88 -3.28 -29.73
C GLY A 229 0.16 -3.04 -28.41
N MET A 230 -0.06 -4.11 -27.65
CA MET A 230 -0.62 -4.01 -26.30
C MET A 230 0.41 -3.43 -25.32
N PRO A 231 0.01 -2.54 -24.38
CA PRO A 231 0.93 -2.04 -23.36
C PRO A 231 1.55 -3.19 -22.57
N THR A 232 2.87 -3.23 -22.53
CA THR A 232 3.59 -4.23 -21.74
C THR A 232 3.63 -3.84 -20.26
N VAL A 233 3.99 -4.78 -19.38
CA VAL A 233 4.26 -4.48 -17.96
C VAL A 233 5.37 -3.42 -17.85
N HIS A 234 6.36 -3.44 -18.74
CA HIS A 234 7.42 -2.45 -18.82
C HIS A 234 6.89 -1.04 -19.14
N ASP A 235 6.00 -0.92 -20.12
CA ASP A 235 5.38 0.36 -20.51
C ASP A 235 4.51 0.91 -19.38
N CYS A 236 3.75 0.03 -18.74
CA CYS A 236 2.93 0.41 -17.60
C CYS A 236 3.73 0.90 -16.39
N ASN A 237 4.96 0.40 -16.20
CA ASN A 237 5.87 0.85 -15.15
C ASN A 237 6.73 2.07 -15.54
N LEU A 238 6.53 2.67 -16.72
CA LEU A 238 7.30 3.83 -17.18
C LEU A 238 7.29 4.98 -16.16
N VAL A 239 6.13 5.28 -15.56
CA VAL A 239 6.02 6.34 -14.56
C VAL A 239 6.85 6.09 -13.31
N LEU A 240 6.94 4.83 -12.86
CA LEU A 240 7.78 4.48 -11.72
C LEU A 240 9.25 4.67 -12.06
N ARG A 241 9.67 4.30 -13.28
CA ARG A 241 11.06 4.48 -13.74
C ARG A 241 11.42 5.96 -13.90
N SER A 242 10.60 6.72 -14.62
CA SER A 242 10.79 8.16 -14.85
C SER A 242 10.79 8.94 -13.54
N GLY A 243 9.91 8.58 -12.60
CA GLY A 243 9.80 9.24 -11.30
C GLY A 243 10.85 8.82 -10.27
N LYS A 244 11.49 7.65 -10.40
CA LYS A 244 12.30 7.04 -9.31
C LYS A 244 13.39 7.96 -8.78
N LYS A 245 14.11 8.67 -9.65
CA LYS A 245 15.19 9.59 -9.23
C LYS A 245 14.66 10.72 -8.34
N ARG A 246 13.56 11.36 -8.75
CA ARG A 246 12.92 12.44 -7.97
C ARG A 246 12.37 11.91 -6.66
N PHE A 247 11.74 10.74 -6.70
CA PHE A 247 11.23 10.06 -5.51
C PHE A 247 12.32 9.82 -4.47
N LEU A 248 13.44 9.23 -4.88
CA LEU A 248 14.57 8.95 -3.99
C LEU A 248 15.25 10.21 -3.46
N ASP A 249 15.30 11.29 -4.24
CA ASP A 249 15.78 12.59 -3.77
C ASP A 249 14.90 13.13 -2.62
N ILE A 250 13.57 13.10 -2.78
CA ILE A 250 12.63 13.51 -1.73
C ILE A 250 12.78 12.60 -0.50
N TYR A 251 12.87 11.28 -0.71
CA TYR A 251 13.08 10.30 0.36
C TYR A 251 14.36 10.61 1.15
N ASN A 252 15.49 10.79 0.47
CA ASN A 252 16.78 11.04 1.11
C ASN A 252 16.77 12.35 1.89
N ARG A 253 16.25 13.43 1.29
CA ARG A 253 16.15 14.72 1.97
C ARG A 253 15.31 14.62 3.23
N MET A 254 14.14 13.99 3.14
CA MET A 254 13.18 13.92 4.25
C MET A 254 13.57 12.90 5.32
N ALA A 255 13.82 11.65 4.94
CA ALA A 255 14.02 10.54 5.87
C ALA A 255 15.44 10.48 6.42
N ILE A 256 16.44 10.79 5.61
CA ILE A 256 17.87 10.67 5.96
C ILE A 256 18.43 12.01 6.45
N SER A 257 18.35 13.05 5.62
CA SER A 257 18.93 14.36 5.92
C SER A 257 18.06 15.24 6.82
N LYS A 258 16.82 14.82 7.11
CA LYS A 258 15.83 15.57 7.90
C LYS A 258 15.62 17.01 7.40
N ILE A 259 15.73 17.21 6.10
CA ILE A 259 15.47 18.47 5.41
C ILE A 259 13.97 18.60 5.17
N VAL A 260 13.44 19.78 5.42
CA VAL A 260 12.02 20.11 5.16
C VAL A 260 11.75 20.01 3.66
N VAL A 261 10.75 19.20 3.31
CA VAL A 261 10.24 19.06 1.93
C VAL A 261 8.91 19.81 1.78
N SER A 262 8.65 20.34 0.59
CA SER A 262 7.45 21.15 0.34
C SER A 262 6.15 20.30 0.36
N PRO A 263 4.97 20.90 0.63
CA PRO A 263 3.70 20.18 0.57
C PRO A 263 3.40 19.51 -0.78
N THR A 264 3.85 20.14 -1.88
CA THR A 264 3.72 19.58 -3.23
C THR A 264 4.59 18.34 -3.41
N GLU A 265 5.82 18.35 -2.89
CA GLU A 265 6.70 17.17 -2.92
C GLU A 265 6.17 16.05 -2.03
N LYS A 266 5.59 16.37 -0.87
CA LYS A 266 4.91 15.38 0.00
C LYS A 266 3.75 14.70 -0.69
N THR A 267 2.93 15.49 -1.39
CA THR A 267 1.81 14.97 -2.20
C THR A 267 2.33 14.09 -3.33
N TRP A 268 3.38 14.53 -4.03
CA TRP A 268 4.01 13.78 -5.11
C TRP A 268 4.62 12.45 -4.60
N TYR A 269 5.26 12.46 -3.43
CA TYR A 269 5.79 11.27 -2.77
C TYR A 269 4.68 10.26 -2.47
N ARG A 270 3.53 10.74 -1.96
CA ARG A 270 2.35 9.91 -1.74
C ARG A 270 1.89 9.26 -3.04
N TYR A 271 1.69 10.04 -4.10
CA TYR A 271 1.28 9.52 -5.41
C TYR A 271 2.22 8.42 -5.92
N TYR A 272 3.53 8.58 -5.72
CA TYR A 272 4.50 7.56 -6.11
C TYR A 272 4.33 6.26 -5.30
N CYS A 273 4.11 6.34 -3.99
CA CYS A 273 3.82 5.16 -3.15
C CYS A 273 2.52 4.46 -3.59
N GLU A 274 1.46 5.23 -3.84
CA GLU A 274 0.20 4.71 -4.38
C GLU A 274 0.42 4.00 -5.72
N ALA A 275 1.23 4.58 -6.61
CA ALA A 275 1.58 3.99 -7.90
C ALA A 275 2.39 2.70 -7.77
N VAL A 276 3.31 2.58 -6.80
CA VAL A 276 4.03 1.32 -6.53
C VAL A 276 3.03 0.21 -6.18
N MET A 277 2.06 0.49 -5.31
CA MET A 277 1.04 -0.51 -4.96
C MET A 277 0.21 -0.94 -6.18
N MET A 278 -0.22 0.01 -7.00
CA MET A 278 -1.09 -0.27 -8.16
C MET A 278 -0.35 -0.92 -9.32
N LEU A 279 0.86 -0.44 -9.66
CA LEU A 279 1.56 -0.81 -10.88
C LEU A 279 2.56 -1.95 -10.68
N ARG A 280 3.21 -2.00 -9.52
CA ARG A 280 4.21 -3.03 -9.21
C ARG A 280 3.62 -4.22 -8.45
N HIS A 281 2.72 -3.97 -7.50
CA HIS A 281 2.02 -5.05 -6.80
C HIS A 281 0.65 -5.38 -7.41
N PHE A 282 0.35 -4.81 -8.59
CA PHE A 282 -0.85 -5.09 -9.39
C PHE A 282 -2.17 -4.91 -8.65
N GLN A 283 -2.20 -4.08 -7.60
CA GLN A 283 -3.40 -3.91 -6.78
C GLN A 283 -4.38 -2.93 -7.41
N ARG A 284 -5.66 -3.09 -7.06
CA ARG A 284 -6.71 -2.17 -7.49
C ARG A 284 -6.64 -0.86 -6.69
N PRO A 285 -7.10 0.28 -7.23
CA PRO A 285 -7.16 1.55 -6.49
C PRO A 285 -7.86 1.43 -5.13
N ALA A 286 -8.93 0.63 -5.06
CA ALA A 286 -9.66 0.37 -3.82
C ALA A 286 -8.81 -0.25 -2.69
N ALA A 287 -7.75 -0.99 -3.01
CA ALA A 287 -6.84 -1.50 -1.98
C ALA A 287 -5.93 -0.39 -1.42
N VAL A 288 -5.51 0.55 -2.27
CA VAL A 288 -4.76 1.74 -1.85
C VAL A 288 -5.65 2.63 -0.97
N GLU A 289 -6.88 2.87 -1.42
CA GLU A 289 -7.85 3.73 -0.74
C GLU A 289 -8.28 3.17 0.62
N GLY A 290 -8.38 1.84 0.76
CA GLY A 290 -8.86 1.20 1.97
C GLY A 290 -7.80 0.67 2.94
N MET A 291 -6.51 0.74 2.59
CA MET A 291 -5.43 0.34 3.49
C MET A 291 -5.42 1.18 4.78
N THR A 292 -5.27 0.52 5.92
CA THR A 292 -5.31 1.14 7.25
C THR A 292 -3.94 1.25 7.92
N VAL A 293 -3.81 2.15 8.90
CA VAL A 293 -2.63 2.25 9.77
C VAL A 293 -2.48 0.97 10.59
N ARG A 294 -3.59 0.40 11.07
CA ARG A 294 -3.56 -0.88 11.77
C ARG A 294 -2.92 -1.98 10.91
N GLU A 295 -3.27 -2.09 9.64
CA GLU A 295 -2.68 -3.08 8.73
C GLU A 295 -1.19 -2.79 8.46
N TRP A 296 -0.82 -1.52 8.31
CA TRP A 296 0.58 -1.11 8.18
C TRP A 296 1.44 -1.47 9.39
N VAL A 297 0.98 -1.13 10.60
CA VAL A 297 1.73 -1.37 11.85
C VAL A 297 1.85 -2.87 12.14
N ASN A 298 0.86 -3.67 11.73
CA ASN A 298 0.87 -5.13 11.92
C ASN A 298 1.50 -5.91 10.76
N ARG A 299 2.21 -5.24 9.84
CA ARG A 299 2.94 -5.90 8.75
C ARG A 299 3.96 -6.90 9.30
N LYS A 300 4.21 -7.99 8.58
CA LYS A 300 5.10 -9.06 9.04
C LYS A 300 6.25 -9.28 8.07
N LEU A 301 7.47 -9.35 8.61
CA LEU A 301 8.63 -9.80 7.84
C LEU A 301 8.51 -11.33 7.63
N THR A 302 8.54 -11.77 6.38
CA THR A 302 8.46 -13.18 5.98
C THR A 302 9.35 -13.35 4.76
N ASP A 303 10.29 -14.30 4.81
CA ASP A 303 11.17 -14.64 3.68
C ASP A 303 11.84 -13.42 3.01
N GLY A 304 12.27 -12.44 3.82
CA GLY A 304 12.95 -11.23 3.36
C GLY A 304 12.05 -10.13 2.79
N ARG A 305 10.72 -10.28 2.87
CA ARG A 305 9.73 -9.27 2.46
C ARG A 305 8.73 -8.95 3.57
N TYR A 306 8.17 -7.73 3.54
CA TYR A 306 7.11 -7.33 4.45
C TYR A 306 5.74 -7.59 3.84
N LEU A 307 4.96 -8.44 4.50
CA LEU A 307 3.60 -8.77 4.13
C LEU A 307 2.59 -7.83 4.79
N ILE A 308 1.66 -7.33 3.99
CA ILE A 308 0.54 -6.49 4.42
C ILE A 308 -0.73 -7.08 3.82
N GLY A 309 -1.70 -7.40 4.69
CA GLY A 309 -3.05 -7.80 4.29
C GLY A 309 -4.02 -6.62 4.43
N ILE A 310 -4.77 -6.33 3.38
CA ILE A 310 -5.71 -5.21 3.24
C ILE A 310 -7.11 -5.78 3.13
N LYS A 311 -7.90 -5.60 4.19
CA LYS A 311 -9.27 -6.12 4.30
C LYS A 311 -10.26 -5.25 3.54
N ASN A 312 -10.17 -3.94 3.71
CA ASN A 312 -11.10 -3.00 3.10
C ASN A 312 -10.69 -2.72 1.65
N HIS A 313 -11.27 -3.46 0.70
CA HIS A 313 -11.14 -3.17 -0.73
C HIS A 313 -12.43 -3.57 -1.46
N LYS A 314 -12.56 -3.29 -2.76
CA LYS A 314 -13.78 -3.51 -3.58
C LYS A 314 -14.36 -4.94 -3.48
N SER A 315 -13.55 -5.94 -3.11
CA SER A 315 -13.93 -7.35 -2.91
C SER A 315 -13.67 -7.85 -1.47
N GLY A 316 -13.54 -6.94 -0.50
CA GLY A 316 -13.20 -7.22 0.90
C GLY A 316 -14.18 -8.11 1.66
N ALA A 317 -15.40 -8.30 1.12
CA ALA A 317 -16.38 -9.24 1.65
C ALA A 317 -15.99 -10.71 1.41
N THR A 318 -15.14 -11.00 0.41
CA THR A 318 -14.79 -12.37 0.03
C THR A 318 -13.29 -12.66 0.08
N HIS A 319 -12.43 -11.64 0.03
CA HIS A 319 -10.98 -11.78 -0.06
C HIS A 319 -10.24 -10.72 0.77
N VAL A 320 -8.96 -10.97 1.03
CA VAL A 320 -8.02 -9.99 1.60
C VAL A 320 -6.94 -9.73 0.56
N ALA A 321 -6.80 -8.48 0.14
CA ALA A 321 -5.72 -8.11 -0.79
C ALA A 321 -4.39 -8.18 -0.04
N THR A 322 -3.39 -8.86 -0.60
CA THR A 322 -2.09 -9.01 0.08
C THR A 322 -0.96 -8.53 -0.81
N ILE A 323 -0.04 -7.76 -0.24
CA ILE A 323 1.19 -7.31 -0.90
C ILE A 323 2.42 -7.75 -0.11
N ALA A 324 3.49 -8.10 -0.84
CA ALA A 324 4.79 -8.45 -0.27
C ALA A 324 5.84 -7.43 -0.72
N LEU A 325 6.11 -6.45 0.15
CA LEU A 325 7.07 -5.37 -0.09
C LEU A 325 8.50 -5.86 0.08
N THR A 326 9.39 -5.43 -0.82
CA THR A 326 10.84 -5.51 -0.57
C THR A 326 11.24 -4.62 0.62
N LEU A 327 12.44 -4.81 1.17
CA LEU A 327 12.96 -3.93 2.23
C LEU A 327 13.08 -2.47 1.77
N GLU A 328 13.44 -2.25 0.50
CA GLU A 328 13.53 -0.91 -0.08
C GLU A 328 12.14 -0.26 -0.14
N GLU A 329 11.14 -0.98 -0.63
CA GLU A 329 9.77 -0.49 -0.68
C GLU A 329 9.22 -0.26 0.72
N GLU A 330 9.38 -1.18 1.66
CA GLU A 330 8.90 -0.98 3.02
C GLU A 330 9.47 0.29 3.65
N ALA A 331 10.76 0.58 3.45
CA ALA A 331 11.38 1.81 3.93
C ALA A 331 10.76 3.07 3.31
N TRP A 332 10.31 3.00 2.04
CA TRP A 332 9.59 4.08 1.38
C TRP A 332 8.23 4.36 2.03
N TYR A 333 7.44 3.30 2.27
CA TYR A 333 6.16 3.46 2.96
C TYR A 333 6.35 3.90 4.41
N GLN A 334 7.41 3.45 5.09
CA GLN A 334 7.78 3.93 6.42
C GLN A 334 8.14 5.42 6.39
N GLY A 335 8.87 5.88 5.38
CA GLY A 335 9.17 7.30 5.16
C GLY A 335 7.90 8.14 5.02
N TYR A 336 6.90 7.67 4.26
CA TYR A 336 5.59 8.32 4.22
C TYR A 336 4.92 8.32 5.61
N TYR A 337 4.87 7.18 6.28
CA TYR A 337 4.18 7.00 7.56
C TYR A 337 4.76 7.87 8.68
N GLU A 338 6.08 7.99 8.77
CA GLU A 338 6.75 8.73 9.84
C GLU A 338 6.93 10.22 9.53
N CYS A 339 7.23 10.57 8.28
CA CYS A 339 7.69 11.92 7.94
C CYS A 339 6.62 12.76 7.22
N ILE A 340 5.62 12.14 6.59
CA ILE A 340 4.61 12.86 5.78
C ILE A 340 3.24 12.78 6.44
N ARG A 341 2.76 11.55 6.67
CA ARG A 341 1.42 11.29 7.17
C ARG A 341 1.08 12.11 8.43
N PRO A 342 1.94 12.22 9.46
CA PRO A 342 1.59 12.90 10.71
C PRO A 342 1.19 14.37 10.53
N GLU A 343 1.73 15.06 9.52
CA GLU A 343 1.39 16.46 9.25
C GLU A 343 -0.05 16.64 8.74
N PHE A 344 -0.60 15.59 8.11
CA PHE A 344 -1.93 15.58 7.53
C PHE A 344 -2.96 14.92 8.42
N VAL A 345 -2.58 14.24 9.51
CA VAL A 345 -3.56 13.62 10.42
C VAL A 345 -4.45 14.70 11.04
N ARG A 346 -5.77 14.47 10.99
CA ARG A 346 -6.80 15.30 11.61
C ARG A 346 -7.76 14.35 12.35
N GLY A 347 -7.83 14.48 13.68
CA GLY A 347 -8.67 13.63 14.52
C GLY A 347 -8.31 12.13 14.44
N GLU A 348 -9.29 11.28 14.75
CA GLU A 348 -9.17 9.83 14.65
C GLU A 348 -9.33 9.37 13.18
N CYS A 349 -8.21 9.20 12.48
CA CYS A 349 -8.20 8.66 11.13
C CYS A 349 -7.30 7.43 11.04
N ASP A 350 -7.89 6.25 10.80
CA ASP A 350 -7.18 4.98 10.64
C ASP A 350 -6.75 4.71 9.19
N CYS A 351 -7.05 5.60 8.23
CA CYS A 351 -6.63 5.43 6.84
C CYS A 351 -5.12 5.61 6.71
N PHE A 352 -4.43 4.71 6.00
CA PHE A 352 -2.99 4.82 5.81
C PHE A 352 -2.65 6.03 4.93
N PHE A 353 -3.21 6.10 3.72
CA PHE A 353 -3.05 7.23 2.81
C PHE A 353 -4.06 8.35 3.09
N LEU A 354 -3.53 9.55 3.30
CA LEU A 354 -4.31 10.76 3.55
C LEU A 354 -4.13 11.79 2.44
N SER A 355 -5.23 12.45 2.11
CA SER A 355 -5.25 13.65 1.27
C SER A 355 -4.52 14.80 1.98
N ALA A 356 -4.20 15.86 1.24
CA ALA A 356 -3.63 17.07 1.84
C ALA A 356 -4.58 17.76 2.85
N ARG A 357 -5.88 17.38 2.85
CA ARG A 357 -6.88 17.84 3.82
C ARG A 357 -6.99 16.95 5.05
N GLY A 358 -6.22 15.86 5.12
CA GLY A 358 -6.25 14.89 6.21
C GLY A 358 -7.41 13.90 6.16
N THR A 359 -8.12 13.85 5.05
CA THR A 359 -9.19 12.86 4.81
C THR A 359 -8.64 11.64 4.10
N GLN A 360 -9.38 10.54 4.13
CA GLN A 360 -9.13 9.39 3.26
C GLN A 360 -9.02 9.84 1.80
N ILE A 361 -8.10 9.21 1.05
CA ILE A 361 -8.03 9.39 -0.40
C ILE A 361 -9.25 8.73 -1.06
N THR A 362 -9.88 9.41 -2.01
CA THR A 362 -11.12 8.93 -2.65
C THR A 362 -10.92 8.44 -4.08
N SER A 363 -9.74 8.67 -4.67
CA SER A 363 -9.45 8.23 -6.04
C SER A 363 -7.94 8.04 -6.27
N GLY A 364 -7.45 6.84 -6.00
CA GLY A 364 -6.06 6.46 -6.33
C GLY A 364 -5.78 6.52 -7.84
N SER A 365 -6.78 6.25 -8.67
CA SER A 365 -6.67 6.37 -10.14
C SER A 365 -6.39 7.81 -10.59
N SER A 366 -7.03 8.80 -9.96
CA SER A 366 -6.78 10.21 -10.29
C SER A 366 -5.42 10.67 -9.80
N ASP A 367 -4.94 10.15 -8.68
CA ASP A 367 -3.63 10.45 -8.13
C ASP A 367 -2.52 9.85 -9.02
N LEU A 368 -2.72 8.63 -9.52
CA LEU A 368 -1.85 8.02 -10.53
C LEU A 368 -1.80 8.82 -11.84
N LEU A 369 -2.94 9.30 -12.34
CA LEU A 369 -2.98 10.15 -13.54
C LEU A 369 -2.19 11.44 -13.33
N ARG A 370 -2.37 12.10 -12.17
CA ARG A 370 -1.61 13.30 -11.81
C ARG A 370 -0.11 13.02 -11.71
N LEU A 371 0.28 11.83 -11.27
CA LEU A 371 1.68 11.40 -11.29
C LEU A 371 2.23 11.30 -12.71
N HIS A 372 1.49 10.67 -13.63
CA HIS A 372 1.87 10.59 -15.06
C HIS A 372 2.06 11.97 -15.68
N GLU A 373 1.08 12.87 -15.49
CA GLU A 373 1.15 14.26 -15.95
C GLU A 373 2.39 14.97 -15.39
N SER A 374 2.67 14.81 -14.09
CA SER A 374 3.82 15.42 -13.44
C SER A 374 5.18 14.87 -13.91
N CYS A 375 5.18 13.69 -14.55
CA CYS A 375 6.35 13.07 -15.15
C CYS A 375 6.46 13.33 -16.66
N GLY A 376 5.54 14.11 -17.26
CA GLY A 376 5.54 14.41 -18.69
C GLY A 376 5.17 13.23 -19.57
N ILE A 377 4.29 12.34 -19.08
CA ILE A 377 3.82 11.17 -19.84
C ILE A 377 2.47 11.52 -20.50
N ASP A 378 2.54 11.95 -21.75
CA ASP A 378 1.42 12.59 -22.48
C ASP A 378 0.38 11.59 -23.05
N HIS A 379 0.73 10.31 -23.21
CA HIS A 379 -0.18 9.30 -23.74
C HIS A 379 -0.96 8.59 -22.63
N GLY A 380 -1.95 9.27 -22.04
CA GLY A 380 -2.99 8.68 -21.18
C GLY A 380 -2.46 7.57 -20.27
N GLY A 381 -1.62 7.94 -19.30
CA GLY A 381 -0.77 7.03 -18.56
C GLY A 381 -1.44 5.74 -18.05
N CYS A 382 -0.64 4.67 -17.93
CA CYS A 382 -1.18 3.34 -17.63
C CYS A 382 -1.95 3.30 -16.30
N THR A 383 -3.12 2.67 -16.36
CA THR A 383 -4.03 2.38 -15.24
C THR A 383 -3.69 1.05 -14.56
N SER A 384 -4.15 0.86 -13.32
CA SER A 384 -4.09 -0.44 -12.62
C SER A 384 -4.73 -1.58 -13.46
N GLY A 385 -5.85 -1.31 -14.15
CA GLY A 385 -6.48 -2.31 -15.01
C GLY A 385 -5.62 -2.71 -16.22
N GLN A 386 -4.91 -1.77 -16.84
CA GLN A 386 -4.03 -2.06 -17.99
C GLN A 386 -2.83 -2.91 -17.58
N VAL A 387 -2.12 -2.55 -16.50
CA VAL A 387 -0.94 -3.31 -16.04
C VAL A 387 -1.32 -4.72 -15.59
N ARG A 388 -2.50 -4.90 -14.98
CA ARG A 388 -3.03 -6.22 -14.61
C ARG A 388 -3.31 -7.09 -15.84
N ARG A 389 -3.91 -6.53 -16.90
CA ARG A 389 -4.14 -7.26 -18.17
C ARG A 389 -2.82 -7.63 -18.87
N ALA A 390 -1.84 -6.72 -18.84
CA ALA A 390 -0.51 -6.97 -19.38
C ALA A 390 0.18 -8.12 -18.62
N ALA A 391 0.09 -8.12 -17.29
CA ALA A 391 0.60 -9.19 -16.45
C ALA A 391 -0.11 -10.52 -16.71
N ASP A 392 -1.45 -10.54 -16.74
CA ASP A 392 -2.24 -11.75 -17.03
C ASP A 392 -1.85 -12.37 -18.38
N THR A 393 -1.68 -11.53 -19.41
CA THR A 393 -1.28 -12.00 -20.76
C THR A 393 0.09 -12.67 -20.73
N LEU A 394 1.05 -12.09 -20.00
CA LEU A 394 2.41 -12.62 -19.89
C LEU A 394 2.47 -13.88 -19.02
N VAL A 395 1.72 -13.91 -17.92
CA VAL A 395 1.61 -15.05 -17.00
C VAL A 395 0.94 -16.23 -17.72
N ALA A 396 -0.09 -15.98 -18.52
CA ALA A 396 -0.77 -17.02 -19.29
C ALA A 396 0.16 -17.76 -20.26
N THR A 397 1.13 -17.07 -20.85
CA THR A 397 2.07 -17.63 -21.84
C THR A 397 3.34 -18.20 -21.23
N SER A 398 3.74 -17.73 -20.04
CA SER A 398 5.08 -18.00 -19.50
C SER A 398 5.10 -18.87 -18.25
N PHE A 399 3.98 -18.99 -17.52
CA PHE A 399 3.95 -19.62 -16.20
C PHE A 399 3.22 -20.98 -16.23
N THR A 400 3.55 -21.86 -15.27
CA THR A 400 2.83 -23.12 -15.03
C THR A 400 1.45 -22.87 -14.42
N GLU A 401 0.55 -23.85 -14.50
CA GLU A 401 -0.83 -23.70 -14.00
C GLU A 401 -0.87 -23.35 -12.49
N THR A 402 -0.03 -23.98 -11.68
CA THR A 402 0.09 -23.66 -10.26
C THR A 402 0.58 -22.23 -10.02
N GLN A 403 1.54 -21.75 -10.82
CA GLN A 403 1.99 -20.36 -10.73
C GLN A 403 0.91 -19.38 -11.17
N LYS A 404 0.11 -19.70 -12.20
CA LYS A 404 -1.03 -18.88 -12.64
C LYS A 404 -2.06 -18.73 -11.52
N GLN A 405 -2.40 -19.81 -10.82
CA GLN A 405 -3.32 -19.79 -9.68
C GLN A 405 -2.79 -18.91 -8.54
N ASN A 406 -1.50 -19.02 -8.21
CA ASN A 406 -0.88 -18.20 -7.19
C ASN A 406 -0.87 -16.71 -7.55
N VAL A 407 -0.57 -16.37 -8.80
CA VAL A 407 -0.63 -14.99 -9.31
C VAL A 407 -2.06 -14.45 -9.29
N ALA A 408 -3.05 -15.25 -9.73
CA ALA A 408 -4.45 -14.87 -9.69
C ALA A 408 -4.93 -14.57 -8.25
N ALA A 409 -4.48 -15.36 -7.27
CA ALA A 409 -4.73 -15.12 -5.85
C ALA A 409 -4.04 -13.84 -5.37
N TYR A 410 -2.77 -13.62 -5.71
CA TYR A 410 -2.02 -12.39 -5.37
C TYR A 410 -2.69 -11.12 -5.96
N MET A 411 -3.24 -11.23 -7.17
CA MET A 411 -3.95 -10.16 -7.85
C MET A 411 -5.44 -10.06 -7.44
N CYS A 412 -5.98 -10.94 -6.59
CA CYS A 412 -7.40 -10.93 -6.18
C CYS A 412 -8.38 -10.98 -7.37
N ARG A 413 -8.25 -11.99 -8.23
CA ARG A 413 -9.24 -12.29 -9.29
C ARG A 413 -10.45 -13.03 -8.71
N SER A 414 -11.67 -12.56 -9.00
CA SER A 414 -12.92 -13.03 -8.38
C SER A 414 -13.55 -14.27 -9.04
N ASP A 415 -13.21 -14.53 -10.30
CA ASP A 415 -13.82 -15.54 -11.18
C ASP A 415 -13.24 -16.95 -11.00
N LEU A 416 -11.96 -17.06 -10.65
CA LEU A 416 -11.29 -18.35 -10.41
C LEU A 416 -11.40 -18.82 -8.95
N MET A 417 -12.01 -18.02 -8.06
CA MET A 417 -11.77 -18.13 -6.62
C MET A 417 -12.99 -18.48 -5.76
N ALA A 418 -14.12 -18.88 -6.35
CA ALA A 418 -15.24 -19.43 -5.59
C ALA A 418 -14.85 -20.68 -4.77
N ASP A 419 -13.87 -21.46 -5.24
CA ASP A 419 -13.32 -22.63 -4.55
C ASP A 419 -12.19 -22.27 -3.54
N THR A 420 -11.70 -21.03 -3.58
CA THR A 420 -10.51 -20.56 -2.81
C THR A 420 -10.87 -19.95 -1.46
N HIS A 421 -12.15 -19.81 -1.14
CA HIS A 421 -12.59 -19.36 0.19
C HIS A 421 -12.05 -20.28 1.32
N TYR A 422 -11.61 -21.50 0.98
CA TYR A 422 -10.98 -22.47 1.88
C TYR A 422 -9.46 -22.63 1.74
N ARG A 423 -8.81 -21.96 0.78
CA ARG A 423 -7.36 -22.12 0.49
C ARG A 423 -6.66 -20.77 0.26
N MET A 424 -6.67 -19.91 1.28
CA MET A 424 -5.84 -18.70 1.27
C MET A 424 -4.35 -19.10 1.20
N PRO A 425 -3.55 -18.52 0.29
CA PRO A 425 -2.12 -18.80 0.21
C PRO A 425 -1.43 -18.45 1.54
N GLY A 426 -0.56 -19.34 2.02
CA GLY A 426 0.25 -19.06 3.21
C GLY A 426 1.26 -17.93 2.98
N PRO A 427 1.75 -17.27 4.04
CA PRO A 427 2.69 -16.15 3.96
C PRO A 427 3.88 -16.38 2.99
N SER A 428 4.57 -17.52 3.10
CA SER A 428 5.69 -17.85 2.21
C SER A 428 5.30 -18.02 0.75
N ALA A 429 4.10 -18.54 0.47
CA ALA A 429 3.62 -18.67 -0.90
C ALA A 429 3.33 -17.30 -1.54
N ILE A 430 2.83 -16.34 -0.74
CA ILE A 430 2.62 -14.97 -1.18
C ILE A 430 3.96 -14.31 -1.51
N VAL A 431 4.98 -14.48 -0.66
CA VAL A 431 6.33 -13.95 -0.91
C VAL A 431 6.95 -14.59 -2.16
N ALA A 432 6.87 -15.92 -2.29
CA ALA A 432 7.37 -16.63 -3.47
C ALA A 432 6.69 -16.13 -4.77
N THR A 433 5.38 -15.85 -4.71
CA THR A 433 4.64 -15.28 -5.85
C THR A 433 5.12 -13.87 -6.18
N ALA A 434 5.34 -13.02 -5.18
CA ALA A 434 5.86 -11.68 -5.41
C ALA A 434 7.28 -11.68 -5.98
N VAL A 435 8.15 -12.60 -5.52
CA VAL A 435 9.49 -12.82 -6.08
C VAL A 435 9.42 -13.28 -7.54
N LEU A 436 8.48 -14.18 -7.85
CA LEU A 436 8.23 -14.62 -9.22
C LEU A 436 7.73 -13.46 -10.10
N LEU A 437 6.89 -12.56 -9.58
CA LEU A 437 6.43 -11.40 -10.33
C LEU A 437 7.54 -10.38 -10.63
N ASP A 438 8.59 -10.29 -9.80
CA ASP A 438 9.76 -9.45 -10.09
C ASP A 438 10.58 -9.99 -11.27
N THR A 439 10.40 -11.25 -11.69
CA THR A 439 11.07 -11.78 -12.89
C THR A 439 10.37 -11.38 -14.19
N LEU A 440 9.21 -10.70 -14.14
CA LEU A 440 8.53 -10.26 -15.35
C LEU A 440 9.35 -9.15 -16.07
N PRO A 441 9.43 -9.16 -17.41
CA PRO A 441 10.07 -8.11 -18.19
C PRO A 441 9.39 -6.76 -17.89
N GLY A 442 10.17 -5.81 -17.36
CA GLY A 442 9.64 -4.54 -16.85
C GLY A 442 10.10 -4.18 -15.45
N PHE A 443 10.45 -5.16 -14.63
CA PHE A 443 11.02 -4.96 -13.29
C PHE A 443 12.54 -5.16 -13.23
N THR A 444 13.16 -5.56 -14.35
CA THR A 444 14.61 -5.64 -14.50
C THR A 444 15.25 -4.23 -14.52
N PRO A 445 16.29 -3.97 -13.72
CA PRO A 445 17.00 -2.69 -13.74
C PRO A 445 17.58 -2.41 -15.14
N GLU A 446 17.36 -1.21 -15.68
CA GLU A 446 17.94 -0.77 -16.95
C GLU A 446 19.47 -0.97 -16.93
N ARG A 447 19.96 -1.96 -17.69
CA ARG A 447 21.33 -1.92 -18.21
C ARG A 447 21.43 -0.64 -19.03
N ARG A 448 22.32 0.27 -18.63
CA ARG A 448 22.68 1.46 -19.43
C ARG A 448 22.93 1.03 -20.88
N LEU A 449 22.22 1.67 -21.81
CA LEU A 449 22.39 1.46 -23.25
C LEU A 449 23.88 1.62 -23.63
N PRO A 450 24.44 0.73 -24.47
CA PRO A 450 25.69 1.01 -25.15
C PRO A 450 25.44 1.93 -26.35
N ALA A 451 26.37 2.87 -26.55
CA ALA A 451 26.52 3.56 -27.83
C ALA A 451 26.84 2.54 -28.94
N GLN A 452 26.30 2.79 -30.14
CA GLN A 452 26.50 1.99 -31.34
C GLN A 452 27.98 1.98 -31.77
N THR A 453 28.50 0.82 -32.18
CA THR A 453 28.87 0.51 -33.58
C THR A 453 29.28 -0.97 -33.74
N ASP A 454 28.83 -1.53 -34.88
CA ASP A 454 29.38 -2.64 -35.70
C ASP A 454 29.30 -4.13 -35.25
N SER A 455 28.31 -4.84 -35.83
CA SER A 455 28.37 -6.06 -36.67
C SER A 455 29.11 -7.36 -36.24
N PRO A 456 28.71 -8.52 -36.81
CA PRO A 456 28.34 -9.70 -36.05
C PRO A 456 29.43 -10.78 -35.99
N GLY A 457 29.55 -11.46 -34.85
CA GLY A 457 30.37 -12.66 -34.77
C GLY A 457 30.46 -13.28 -33.37
N SER A 458 29.96 -14.51 -33.27
CA SER A 458 30.28 -15.52 -32.26
C SER A 458 29.55 -15.47 -30.91
N CYS A 459 28.63 -16.44 -30.79
CA CYS A 459 28.12 -17.02 -29.56
C CYS A 459 29.27 -17.45 -28.63
N MET A 460 29.42 -16.78 -27.49
CA MET A 460 30.05 -17.33 -26.28
C MET A 460 29.30 -16.79 -25.07
N SER A 461 28.76 -17.69 -24.26
CA SER A 461 28.12 -17.42 -22.97
C SER A 461 28.96 -16.47 -22.11
N GLY A 462 28.51 -15.22 -21.93
CA GLY A 462 29.21 -14.25 -21.11
C GLY A 462 29.11 -14.64 -19.63
N LYS A 463 30.26 -14.89 -18.99
CA LYS A 463 30.33 -15.11 -17.54
C LYS A 463 29.71 -13.92 -16.80
N GLU A 464 28.83 -14.22 -15.87
CA GLU A 464 28.11 -13.22 -15.08
C GLU A 464 28.96 -12.69 -13.92
N PHE A 465 28.48 -11.65 -13.23
CA PHE A 465 29.19 -11.12 -12.05
C PHE A 465 29.21 -12.11 -10.88
N SER A 466 28.23 -13.02 -10.79
CA SER A 466 28.21 -14.12 -9.84
C SER A 466 29.45 -15.03 -10.00
N ASP A 467 29.79 -15.39 -11.24
CA ASP A 467 30.99 -16.16 -11.56
C ASP A 467 32.27 -15.42 -11.14
N PHE A 468 32.27 -14.09 -11.32
CA PHE A 468 33.36 -13.21 -10.89
C PHE A 468 33.53 -13.21 -9.37
N GLN A 469 32.44 -13.17 -8.60
CA GLN A 469 32.48 -13.24 -7.13
C GLN A 469 32.88 -14.63 -6.62
N GLN A 470 32.50 -15.71 -7.30
CA GLN A 470 32.95 -17.06 -6.96
C GLN A 470 34.45 -17.23 -7.21
N THR A 471 34.96 -16.65 -8.30
CA THR A 471 36.39 -16.73 -8.67
C THR A 471 37.26 -15.80 -7.82
N PHE A 472 36.73 -14.62 -7.47
CA PHE A 472 37.38 -13.63 -6.61
C PHE A 472 36.43 -13.24 -5.47
N PRO A 473 36.41 -13.98 -4.35
CA PRO A 473 35.54 -13.67 -3.22
C PRO A 473 35.79 -12.25 -2.70
N VAL A 474 34.71 -11.49 -2.54
CA VAL A 474 34.76 -10.19 -1.86
C VAL A 474 34.92 -10.47 -0.37
N SER A 475 36.02 -9.99 0.21
CA SER A 475 36.25 -10.03 1.64
C SER A 475 36.99 -8.77 2.05
N ARG A 476 36.76 -8.35 3.30
CA ARG A 476 37.35 -7.18 3.93
C ARG A 476 38.88 -7.17 3.86
N ASP A 477 39.51 -8.33 3.97
CA ASP A 477 40.96 -8.44 4.14
C ASP A 477 41.69 -8.84 2.84
N CYS A 478 40.95 -9.13 1.77
CA CYS A 478 41.52 -9.53 0.49
C CYS A 478 42.07 -8.35 -0.32
N GLN A 479 43.06 -8.61 -1.18
CA GLN A 479 43.50 -7.62 -2.17
C GLN A 479 42.65 -7.72 -3.45
N PRO A 480 42.38 -6.59 -4.13
CA PRO A 480 41.62 -6.60 -5.37
C PRO A 480 42.34 -7.37 -6.47
N PRO A 481 41.64 -8.18 -7.29
CA PRO A 481 42.27 -8.97 -8.33
C PRO A 481 42.87 -8.07 -9.42
N THR A 482 44.11 -8.36 -9.82
CA THR A 482 44.83 -7.60 -10.84
C THR A 482 44.21 -7.78 -12.23
N LYS A 483 44.52 -6.86 -13.18
CA LYS A 483 44.04 -7.01 -14.58
C LYS A 483 44.45 -8.37 -15.16
N LYS A 484 45.69 -8.80 -14.94
CA LYS A 484 46.23 -10.07 -15.41
C LYS A 484 45.41 -11.27 -14.88
N GLN A 485 45.19 -11.34 -13.57
CA GLN A 485 44.41 -12.42 -12.94
C GLN A 485 42.97 -12.51 -13.46
N ARG A 486 42.31 -11.36 -13.67
CA ARG A 486 40.93 -11.34 -14.19
C ARG A 486 40.84 -11.86 -15.63
N VAL A 487 41.80 -11.46 -16.47
CA VAL A 487 41.84 -11.89 -17.89
C VAL A 487 42.20 -13.37 -18.00
N GLU A 488 43.17 -13.84 -17.21
CA GLU A 488 43.52 -15.27 -17.13
C GLU A 488 42.36 -16.14 -16.63
N ALA A 489 41.50 -15.61 -15.74
CA ALA A 489 40.28 -16.27 -15.29
C ALA A 489 39.12 -16.23 -16.31
N GLY A 490 39.34 -15.66 -17.49
CA GLY A 490 38.36 -15.60 -18.58
C GLY A 490 37.29 -14.53 -18.39
N PHE A 491 37.56 -13.48 -17.61
CA PHE A 491 36.67 -12.32 -17.49
C PHE A 491 37.08 -11.20 -18.45
N PRO A 492 36.12 -10.33 -18.85
CA PRO A 492 36.41 -9.22 -19.74
C PRO A 492 37.53 -8.32 -19.23
N GLU A 493 38.37 -7.81 -20.15
CA GLU A 493 39.43 -6.85 -19.81
C GLU A 493 38.90 -5.56 -19.18
N ASN A 494 37.65 -5.21 -19.53
CA ASN A 494 36.99 -4.04 -19.01
C ASN A 494 36.89 -4.07 -17.47
N ARG A 495 36.69 -2.90 -16.88
CA ARG A 495 36.76 -2.74 -15.42
C ARG A 495 35.41 -2.91 -14.72
N VAL A 496 34.35 -3.28 -15.45
CA VAL A 496 32.97 -3.28 -14.91
C VAL A 496 32.84 -4.20 -13.69
N TYR A 497 33.34 -5.43 -13.76
CA TYR A 497 33.31 -6.37 -12.63
C TYR A 497 34.31 -5.99 -11.53
N TYR A 498 35.48 -5.50 -11.90
CA TYR A 498 36.50 -5.02 -10.95
C TYR A 498 36.00 -3.84 -10.11
N ASP A 499 35.37 -2.84 -10.74
CA ASP A 499 34.86 -1.66 -10.05
C ASP A 499 33.66 -2.02 -9.16
N ARG A 500 32.81 -2.97 -9.58
CA ARG A 500 31.72 -3.49 -8.76
C ARG A 500 32.22 -4.28 -7.55
N TRP A 501 33.24 -5.14 -7.73
CA TRP A 501 33.91 -5.87 -6.65
C TRP A 501 34.52 -4.91 -5.63
N ARG A 502 35.22 -3.87 -6.11
CA ARG A 502 35.83 -2.85 -5.25
C ARG A 502 34.82 -2.06 -4.44
N LYS A 503 33.66 -1.74 -5.02
CA LYS A 503 32.56 -1.07 -4.31
C LYS A 503 32.01 -1.94 -3.17
N GLY A 504 31.83 -3.25 -3.42
CA GLY A 504 31.40 -4.20 -2.39
C GLY A 504 32.37 -4.23 -1.21
N GLN A 505 33.66 -4.46 -1.48
CA GLN A 505 34.68 -4.46 -0.42
C GLN A 505 34.76 -3.13 0.34
N TYR A 506 34.61 -1.99 -0.36
CA TYR A 506 34.66 -0.69 0.28
C TYR A 506 33.50 -0.51 1.26
N ALA A 507 32.29 -0.94 0.89
CA ALA A 507 31.11 -0.91 1.75
C ALA A 507 31.28 -1.82 2.98
N ASP A 508 31.77 -3.05 2.80
CA ASP A 508 32.02 -3.98 3.92
C ASP A 508 33.02 -3.40 4.93
N ARG A 509 34.06 -2.71 4.45
CA ARG A 509 35.04 -2.01 5.30
C ARG A 509 34.44 -0.84 6.05
N GLN A 510 33.54 -0.08 5.42
CA GLN A 510 32.83 1.03 6.09
C GLN A 510 31.94 0.51 7.22
N GLU A 511 31.18 -0.55 6.96
CA GLU A 511 30.32 -1.20 7.96
C GLU A 511 31.13 -1.75 9.13
N HIS A 512 32.24 -2.45 8.84
CA HIS A 512 33.15 -2.95 9.87
C HIS A 512 33.67 -1.83 10.77
N LEU A 513 34.15 -0.72 10.21
CA LEU A 513 34.63 0.41 11.01
C LEU A 513 33.52 1.04 11.86
N LEU A 514 32.30 1.18 11.32
CA LEU A 514 31.17 1.74 12.05
C LEU A 514 30.70 0.84 13.19
N SER A 515 30.84 -0.48 13.06
CA SER A 515 30.43 -1.45 14.08
C SER A 515 31.11 -1.24 15.44
N TYR A 516 32.32 -0.68 15.48
CA TYR A 516 33.04 -0.38 16.72
C TYR A 516 32.47 0.81 17.51
N PHE A 517 31.54 1.57 16.93
CA PHE A 517 31.14 2.88 17.45
C PHE A 517 29.64 3.02 17.72
N THR A 518 28.99 2.03 18.32
CA THR A 518 27.53 2.03 18.54
C THR A 518 27.01 3.21 19.38
N TYR A 519 27.72 3.59 20.44
CA TYR A 519 27.17 4.48 21.49
C TYR A 519 27.74 5.89 21.51
N ARG A 520 28.93 6.09 20.94
CA ARG A 520 29.64 7.37 21.01
C ARG A 520 30.22 7.69 19.65
N LYS A 521 30.07 8.96 19.25
CA LYS A 521 30.67 9.46 18.03
C LYS A 521 32.18 9.23 18.08
N PRO A 522 32.77 8.55 17.07
CA PRO A 522 34.21 8.40 16.99
C PRO A 522 34.90 9.74 16.74
N SER A 523 36.20 9.82 17.05
CA SER A 523 37.06 10.89 16.56
C SER A 523 37.82 10.42 15.31
N GLY A 524 38.20 11.36 14.45
CA GLY A 524 38.95 11.05 13.22
C GLY A 524 40.21 10.25 13.49
N GLY A 525 41.03 10.68 14.46
CA GLY A 525 42.26 9.97 14.84
C GLY A 525 42.01 8.55 15.38
N LYS A 526 40.84 8.27 15.98
CA LYS A 526 40.51 6.90 16.42
C LYS A 526 40.16 5.99 15.24
N ILE A 527 39.50 6.52 14.22
CA ILE A 527 39.20 5.78 12.98
C ILE A 527 40.50 5.55 12.18
N GLU A 528 41.37 6.55 12.07
CA GLU A 528 42.67 6.42 11.39
C GLU A 528 43.54 5.34 12.05
N ARG A 529 43.50 5.26 13.39
CA ARG A 529 44.19 4.20 14.13
C ARG A 529 43.61 2.82 13.81
N LEU A 530 42.29 2.65 13.83
CA LEU A 530 41.65 1.37 13.47
C LEU A 530 41.98 0.96 12.04
N ILE A 531 41.89 1.89 11.08
CA ILE A 531 42.30 1.64 9.70
C ILE A 531 43.74 1.14 9.60
N SER A 532 44.65 1.74 10.39
CA SER A 532 46.06 1.35 10.43
C SER A 532 46.25 -0.04 11.07
N GLU A 533 45.47 -0.37 12.11
CA GLU A 533 45.46 -1.67 12.78
C GLU A 533 44.94 -2.80 11.87
N GLU A 534 43.98 -2.51 10.99
CA GLU A 534 43.43 -3.46 10.02
C GLU A 534 44.37 -3.74 8.82
N GLY A 535 45.44 -2.93 8.65
CA GLY A 535 46.49 -3.18 7.66
C GLY A 535 46.05 -3.00 6.19
N TRP A 536 44.95 -2.29 5.92
CA TRP A 536 44.43 -2.11 4.56
C TRP A 536 45.30 -1.16 3.73
N THR A 537 45.95 -1.70 2.70
CA THR A 537 46.87 -0.94 1.81
C THR A 537 46.22 -0.41 0.53
N SER A 538 45.03 -0.89 0.17
CA SER A 538 44.31 -0.50 -1.04
C SER A 538 42.82 -0.45 -0.74
N ASN A 539 42.04 0.39 -1.45
CA ASN A 539 40.56 0.48 -1.29
C ASN A 539 40.09 0.74 0.16
N CYS A 540 40.80 1.62 0.88
CA CYS A 540 40.52 1.95 2.28
C CYS A 540 39.57 3.16 2.41
N PRO A 541 38.56 3.12 3.28
CA PRO A 541 37.75 4.28 3.63
C PRO A 541 38.58 5.41 4.26
N LYS A 542 38.15 6.66 4.10
CA LYS A 542 38.73 7.79 4.83
C LYS A 542 38.03 7.97 6.17
N ALA A 543 38.77 8.43 7.18
CA ALA A 543 38.20 8.68 8.50
C ALA A 543 37.05 9.71 8.47
N GLN A 544 37.17 10.76 7.65
CA GLN A 544 36.10 11.74 7.49
C GLN A 544 34.81 11.12 6.92
N ASP A 545 34.92 10.25 5.92
CA ASP A 545 33.75 9.58 5.32
C ASP A 545 33.02 8.71 6.36
N ILE A 546 33.76 8.05 7.24
CA ILE A 546 33.19 7.25 8.35
C ILE A 546 32.55 8.15 9.41
N LEU A 547 33.15 9.30 9.74
CA LEU A 547 32.57 10.27 10.67
C LEU A 547 31.25 10.85 10.16
N ASP A 548 31.17 11.10 8.86
CA ASP A 548 29.97 11.65 8.21
C ASP A 548 28.86 10.61 8.09
N MET A 549 29.22 9.33 7.93
CA MET A 549 28.27 8.21 7.91
C MET A 549 27.79 7.78 9.31
N TRP A 550 28.55 8.10 10.36
CA TRP A 550 28.20 7.69 11.71
C TRP A 550 26.91 8.35 12.18
N THR A 551 25.96 7.53 12.62
CA THR A 551 24.72 7.97 13.26
C THR A 551 24.59 7.36 14.65
N PRO A 552 24.00 8.07 15.62
CA PRO A 552 23.73 7.51 16.94
C PRO A 552 22.82 6.28 16.84
N ALA A 553 23.07 5.26 17.67
CA ALA A 553 22.19 4.11 17.74
C ALA A 553 20.74 4.51 18.06
N LEU A 554 19.78 3.85 17.42
CA LEU A 554 18.35 4.07 17.65
C LEU A 554 17.99 3.73 19.10
N LYS A 555 17.02 4.47 19.66
CA LYS A 555 16.56 4.31 21.05
C LYS A 555 16.22 2.85 21.40
N TYR A 556 15.53 2.16 20.50
CA TYR A 556 15.21 0.73 20.67
C TYR A 556 16.46 -0.15 20.78
N ALA A 557 17.46 0.05 19.91
CA ALA A 557 18.70 -0.74 19.92
C ALA A 557 19.49 -0.55 21.23
N ILE A 558 19.47 0.67 21.79
CA ILE A 558 20.07 0.98 23.09
C ILE A 558 19.26 0.34 24.23
N GLU A 559 17.93 0.38 24.17
CA GLU A 559 17.04 -0.20 25.18
C GLU A 559 17.07 -1.73 25.22
N SER A 560 17.37 -2.37 24.08
CA SER A 560 17.52 -3.82 23.94
C SER A 560 18.98 -4.30 24.03
N ASP A 561 19.97 -3.42 24.20
CA ASP A 561 21.37 -3.84 24.25
C ASP A 561 21.65 -4.63 25.52
N GLN A 562 22.04 -5.90 25.35
CA GLN A 562 22.24 -6.82 26.44
C GLN A 562 23.41 -6.42 27.34
N ASN A 563 24.45 -5.73 26.84
CA ASN A 563 25.56 -5.26 27.67
C ASN A 563 25.15 -4.08 28.55
N ILE A 564 24.33 -3.16 28.05
CA ILE A 564 23.74 -2.06 28.81
C ILE A 564 22.77 -2.63 29.85
N LEU A 565 21.87 -3.53 29.45
CA LEU A 565 20.94 -4.20 30.36
C LEU A 565 21.68 -4.98 31.45
N ASN A 566 22.72 -5.74 31.10
CA ASN A 566 23.57 -6.46 32.06
C ASN A 566 24.37 -5.52 32.95
N SER A 567 24.84 -4.38 32.44
CA SER A 567 25.56 -3.38 33.24
C SER A 567 24.64 -2.67 34.23
N CYS A 568 23.39 -2.41 33.83
CA CYS A 568 22.32 -1.88 34.68
C CYS A 568 21.85 -2.91 35.72
N SER A 569 21.68 -4.18 35.35
CA SER A 569 21.22 -5.23 36.27
C SER A 569 22.28 -5.60 37.30
N LEU A 570 23.54 -5.69 36.86
CA LEU A 570 24.68 -6.00 37.73
C LEU A 570 25.27 -4.75 38.40
N GLN A 571 24.73 -3.56 38.14
CA GLN A 571 25.22 -2.25 38.61
C GLN A 571 26.74 -2.10 38.47
N LYS A 572 27.31 -2.57 37.35
CA LYS A 572 28.77 -2.56 37.06
C LYS A 572 29.29 -1.19 36.62
N TRP A 573 28.49 -0.14 36.82
CA TRP A 573 28.84 1.21 36.44
C TRP A 573 29.95 1.70 37.34
N LYS A 574 31.09 2.04 36.75
CA LYS A 574 32.22 2.59 37.49
C LYS A 574 31.75 3.86 38.23
N GLY A 575 31.85 3.84 39.56
CA GLY A 575 31.39 4.94 40.40
C GLY A 575 30.01 4.74 41.03
N LEU A 576 29.33 3.62 40.80
CA LEU A 576 28.09 3.23 41.48
C LEU A 576 28.27 1.89 42.22
N ALA A 577 27.57 1.69 43.33
CA ALA A 577 27.52 0.42 44.06
C ALA A 577 26.14 0.20 44.67
N ILE A 578 25.78 -1.06 44.92
CA ILE A 578 24.58 -1.42 45.68
C ILE A 578 24.94 -1.43 47.17
N LYS A 579 24.15 -0.74 47.99
CA LYS A 579 24.26 -0.69 49.44
C LYS A 579 22.94 -1.13 50.06
N SER A 580 23.01 -2.04 51.02
CA SER A 580 21.84 -2.39 51.83
C SER A 580 21.59 -1.27 52.83
N PHE A 581 20.36 -0.74 52.86
CA PHE A 581 19.94 0.25 53.84
C PHE A 581 19.11 -0.46 54.91
N ASP A 582 19.60 -0.49 56.15
CA ASP A 582 18.91 -1.18 57.24
C ASP A 582 17.47 -0.66 57.45
N GLY A 583 16.50 -1.58 57.51
CA GLY A 583 15.06 -1.30 57.67
C GLY A 583 14.19 -1.76 56.48
N GLN A 584 12.92 -1.34 56.42
CA GLN A 584 11.94 -1.69 55.37
C GLN A 584 12.30 -1.21 53.94
N LYS A 585 13.48 -0.61 53.74
CA LYS A 585 13.86 0.07 52.49
C LYS A 585 14.63 -0.81 51.50
N GLY A 586 15.16 -1.96 51.92
CA GLY A 586 15.85 -2.90 51.03
C GLY A 586 17.20 -2.38 50.50
N GLU A 587 17.64 -2.95 49.36
CA GLU A 587 18.89 -2.56 48.68
C GLU A 587 18.69 -1.32 47.80
N GLY A 588 19.63 -0.38 47.82
CA GLY A 588 19.63 0.82 46.98
C GLY A 588 20.98 1.10 46.33
N VAL A 589 21.01 1.98 45.31
CA VAL A 589 22.22 2.31 44.54
C VAL A 589 22.84 3.62 45.05
N VAL A 590 24.14 3.62 45.33
CA VAL A 590 24.91 4.76 45.83
C VAL A 590 26.08 5.10 44.91
N ALA A 591 26.48 6.38 44.90
CA ALA A 591 27.70 6.83 44.22
C ALA A 591 28.95 6.52 45.06
N THR A 592 29.90 5.79 44.47
CA THR A 592 31.23 5.50 45.03
C THR A 592 32.32 6.43 44.52
N THR A 593 32.02 7.25 43.52
CA THR A 593 32.92 8.31 43.02
C THR A 593 32.14 9.59 42.73
N HIS A 594 32.84 10.72 42.71
CA HIS A 594 32.24 12.02 42.41
C HIS A 594 31.75 12.08 40.96
N PHE A 595 30.50 12.51 40.75
CA PHE A 595 29.94 12.78 39.44
C PHE A 595 29.70 14.28 39.30
N THR A 596 30.24 14.89 38.24
CA THR A 596 29.90 16.26 37.83
C THR A 596 28.79 16.19 36.78
N GLU A 597 27.55 16.40 37.19
CA GLU A 597 26.45 16.72 36.27
C GLU A 597 26.35 18.25 36.19
N ALA A 598 26.02 18.80 35.01
CA ALA A 598 26.20 20.21 34.65
C ALA A 598 25.40 21.25 35.47
N THR A 599 24.79 20.88 36.60
CA THR A 599 24.09 21.80 37.51
C THR A 599 24.21 21.50 39.01
N ARG A 600 24.79 20.37 39.48
CA ARG A 600 24.99 20.09 40.93
C ARG A 600 26.17 19.13 41.23
N ASP A 601 26.87 19.39 42.33
CA ASP A 601 27.89 18.50 42.90
C ASP A 601 27.26 17.39 43.77
N ILE A 602 27.62 16.13 43.54
CA ILE A 602 27.14 14.96 44.30
C ILE A 602 28.30 14.32 45.07
N LYS A 603 28.19 14.30 46.41
CA LYS A 603 29.20 13.72 47.32
C LYS A 603 29.14 12.19 47.35
N VAL A 604 30.27 11.56 47.69
CA VAL A 604 30.37 10.11 47.95
C VAL A 604 29.37 9.70 49.05
N ASP A 605 28.74 8.53 48.90
CA ASP A 605 27.64 8.00 49.76
C ASP A 605 26.29 8.73 49.66
N THR A 606 26.12 9.66 48.72
CA THR A 606 24.80 10.27 48.49
C THR A 606 23.87 9.29 47.77
N GLU A 607 22.71 9.04 48.35
CA GLU A 607 21.62 8.30 47.72
C GLU A 607 21.08 9.10 46.53
N LEU A 608 21.18 8.55 45.32
CA LEU A 608 20.77 9.22 44.09
C LEU A 608 19.24 9.14 43.94
N LYS A 609 18.54 10.23 44.25
CA LYS A 609 17.11 10.39 43.98
C LYS A 609 16.92 11.08 42.64
N PHE A 610 16.18 10.47 41.70
CA PHE A 610 15.80 11.14 40.46
C PHE A 610 14.95 12.37 40.79
N ASN A 611 15.41 13.55 40.37
CA ASN A 611 14.75 14.82 40.60
C ASN A 611 14.34 15.41 39.25
N TYR A 612 13.04 15.36 38.94
CA TYR A 612 12.44 16.02 37.78
C TYR A 612 11.88 17.38 38.23
N GLY A 613 12.76 18.29 38.68
CA GLY A 613 12.34 19.59 39.23
C GLY A 613 11.98 20.61 38.15
N VAL A 614 10.70 20.91 37.97
CA VAL A 614 10.22 22.11 37.29
C VAL A 614 9.76 23.12 38.35
N ASN A 615 10.52 24.19 38.58
CA ASN A 615 10.13 25.25 39.51
C ASN A 615 9.51 26.46 38.78
N ARG A 616 8.63 27.16 39.50
CA ARG A 616 7.82 28.33 39.11
C ARG A 616 8.58 29.46 38.39
N THR A 617 9.88 29.59 38.61
CA THR A 617 10.76 30.57 37.93
C THR A 617 10.96 30.33 36.43
N SER A 618 10.55 29.17 35.90
CA SER A 618 10.76 28.78 34.51
C SER A 618 9.78 29.43 33.52
N PHE A 619 8.68 30.03 33.99
CA PHE A 619 7.69 30.70 33.15
C PHE A 619 7.77 32.22 33.33
N ARG A 620 8.07 32.95 32.26
CA ARG A 620 8.19 34.44 32.23
C ARG A 620 6.83 35.14 32.39
N GLY A 621 6.13 34.87 33.48
CA GLY A 621 4.92 35.60 33.91
C GLY A 621 3.58 35.06 33.41
N GLU A 622 3.53 34.08 32.50
CA GLU A 622 2.27 33.64 31.88
C GLU A 622 1.47 32.61 32.69
N ALA A 623 2.07 32.00 33.73
CA ALA A 623 1.45 30.94 34.54
C ALA A 623 1.39 31.25 36.05
N LEU A 624 1.45 32.54 36.42
CA LEU A 624 1.48 33.01 37.83
C LEU A 624 0.20 32.72 38.65
N HIS A 625 -0.88 32.26 38.02
CA HIS A 625 -2.19 32.07 38.66
C HIS A 625 -2.50 30.60 38.99
N LEU A 626 -1.55 29.69 38.83
CA LEU A 626 -1.72 28.27 39.15
C LEU A 626 -1.11 27.98 40.52
N ASP A 627 -1.96 27.59 41.47
CA ASP A 627 -1.63 27.49 42.91
C ASP A 627 -0.92 26.20 43.32
N TRP A 628 -0.79 25.21 42.43
CA TRP A 628 -0.20 23.90 42.72
C TRP A 628 1.32 23.82 42.44
N LEU A 629 1.96 24.95 42.15
CA LEU A 629 3.36 25.03 41.68
C LEU A 629 4.41 25.28 42.79
N ASP A 630 4.04 25.09 44.06
CA ASP A 630 4.89 25.38 45.23
C ASP A 630 5.35 24.14 46.05
N GLU A 631 5.30 22.92 45.51
CA GLU A 631 5.93 21.74 46.15
C GLU A 631 7.17 21.22 45.42
#